data_AF-A0A2R7QMU0-F1
#
_entry.id   AF-A0A2R7QMU0-F1
#
_cell.length_a   1.000
_cell.length_b   1.000
_cell.length_c   1.000
_cell.angle_alpha   90.00
_cell.angle_beta   90.00
_cell.angle_gamma   90.00
#
_symmetry.space_group_name_H-M   'P 1'
#
loop_
_entity.id
_entity.type
_entity.pdbx_description
1 polymer ?
#
loop_
_entity_poly.entity_id
_entity_poly.type
_entity_poly.pdbx_seq_one_letter_code
_entity_poly.pdbx_strand_id
1 'polypeptide(L)' 'MGTAARAQGTASMALGANASAAGESAVALGAGSVADRDNVVSVGA' A
#
# COMPACT_ATOMS: atom_id res chain seq x y z
N MET A 1 8.43 -6.45 -9.22
CA MET A 1 7.62 -5.24 -9.46
C MET A 1 6.20 -5.68 -9.74
N GLY A 2 5.29 -5.52 -8.77
CA GLY A 2 3.90 -5.96 -8.91
C GLY A 2 3.17 -5.09 -9.92
N THR A 3 2.39 -5.71 -10.81
CA THR A 3 1.50 -4.97 -11.71
C THR A 3 0.47 -4.21 -10.88
N ALA A 4 0.26 -2.92 -11.17
CA ALA A 4 -0.73 -2.06 -10.50
C ALA A 4 -0.54 -1.84 -8.97
N ALA A 5 0.68 -1.78 -8.45
CA ALA A 5 0.94 -1.25 -7.10
C ALA A 5 0.67 0.27 -7.06
N ARG A 6 -0.04 0.75 -6.04
CA ARG A 6 -0.52 2.14 -5.91
C ARG A 6 -0.10 2.72 -4.57
N ALA A 7 0.97 3.52 -4.56
CA ALA A 7 1.37 4.33 -3.40
C ALA A 7 0.81 5.75 -3.59
N GLN A 8 -0.39 6.00 -3.08
CA GLN A 8 -1.16 7.22 -3.32
C GLN A 8 -1.00 8.23 -2.17
N GLY A 9 -0.77 7.77 -0.94
CA GLY A 9 -0.52 8.66 0.19
C GLY A 9 0.88 9.27 0.16
N THR A 10 1.06 10.44 0.77
CA THR A 10 2.39 11.07 0.90
C THR A 10 3.30 10.16 1.73
N ALA A 11 4.56 10.00 1.32
CA ALA A 11 5.52 9.09 1.97
C ALA A 11 5.03 7.64 2.13
N SER A 12 4.06 7.20 1.30
CA SER A 12 3.54 5.84 1.32
C SER A 12 4.40 4.87 0.50
N MET A 13 4.32 3.58 0.81
CA MET A 13 4.96 2.51 0.04
C MET A 13 3.94 1.42 -0.30
N ALA A 14 3.85 1.06 -1.57
CA ALA A 14 3.04 -0.06 -2.03
C ALA A 14 3.93 -1.08 -2.76
N LEU A 15 3.96 -2.32 -2.26
CA LEU A 15 4.84 -3.38 -2.75
C LEU A 15 4.07 -4.70 -2.89
N GLY A 16 3.65 -5.00 -4.12
CA GLY A 16 2.88 -6.19 -4.47
C GLY A 16 1.95 -5.93 -5.65
N ALA A 17 1.49 -6.97 -6.35
CA ALA A 17 0.53 -6.77 -7.45
C ALA A 17 -0.82 -6.33 -6.88
N ASN A 18 -1.40 -5.23 -7.39
CA ASN A 18 -2.61 -4.60 -6.84
C ASN A 18 -2.51 -4.13 -5.37
N ALA A 19 -1.31 -3.92 -4.83
CA ALA A 19 -1.15 -3.30 -3.51
C ALA A 19 -1.64 -1.83 -3.55
N SER A 20 -2.34 -1.35 -2.52
CA SER A 20 -2.87 0.01 -2.44
C SER A 20 -2.56 0.66 -1.10
N ALA A 21 -1.62 1.61 -1.08
CA ALA A 21 -1.32 2.44 0.09
C ALA A 21 -1.90 3.85 -0.14
N ALA A 22 -3.10 4.10 0.36
CA ALA A 22 -3.80 5.39 0.22
C ALA A 22 -3.58 6.35 1.39
N GLY A 23 -3.19 5.86 2.56
CA GLY A 23 -2.89 6.71 3.73
C GLY A 23 -1.50 7.38 3.68
N GLU A 24 -1.37 8.52 4.34
CA GLU A 24 -0.10 9.22 4.60
C GLU A 24 0.85 8.32 5.41
N SER A 25 2.12 8.19 4.98
CA SER A 25 3.12 7.31 5.60
C SER A 25 2.65 5.86 5.77
N ALA A 26 1.72 5.40 4.92
CA ALA A 26 1.19 4.05 4.97
C ALA A 26 2.00 3.08 4.10
N VAL A 27 2.10 1.82 4.54
CA VAL A 27 2.81 0.76 3.81
C VAL A 27 1.86 -0.38 3.49
N ALA A 28 1.63 -0.65 2.20
CA ALA A 28 0.92 -1.84 1.74
C ALA A 28 1.94 -2.85 1.17
N LEU A 29 2.16 -3.97 1.87
CA LEU A 29 3.19 -4.95 1.58
C LEU A 29 2.57 -6.34 1.33
N GLY A 30 2.27 -6.63 0.07
CA GLY A 30 1.66 -7.88 -0.38
C GLY A 30 0.79 -7.68 -1.62
N ALA A 31 0.54 -8.76 -2.37
CA ALA A 31 -0.38 -8.69 -3.50
C ALA A 31 -1.82 -8.52 -2.99
N GLY A 32 -2.50 -7.46 -3.45
CA GLY A 32 -3.86 -7.10 -3.03
C GLY A 32 -3.96 -6.40 -1.66
N SER A 33 -2.85 -6.15 -0.97
CA SER A 33 -2.89 -5.49 0.35
C SER A 33 -3.40 -4.05 0.26
N VAL A 34 -4.23 -3.63 1.21
CA VAL A 34 -4.80 -2.26 1.26
C VAL A 34 -4.45 -1.57 2.58
N ALA A 35 -3.78 -0.43 2.49
CA ALA A 35 -3.46 0.47 3.58
C ALA A 35 -4.12 1.83 3.32
N ASP A 36 -5.37 1.99 3.76
CA ASP A 36 -6.24 3.15 3.50
C ASP A 36 -6.24 4.20 4.61
N ARG A 37 -5.49 3.95 5.68
CA ARG A 37 -5.35 4.83 6.85
C ARG A 37 -3.93 5.35 6.97
N ASP A 38 -3.78 6.51 7.58
CA ASP A 38 -2.47 7.13 7.81
C ASP A 38 -1.65 6.36 8.86
N ASN A 39 -0.33 6.28 8.65
CA ASN A 39 0.65 5.66 9.53
C ASN A 39 0.38 4.17 9.85
N VAL A 40 -0.15 3.43 8.89
CA VAL A 40 -0.42 1.99 9.04
C VAL A 40 0.45 1.14 8.14
N VAL A 41 0.67 -0.10 8.55
CA VAL A 41 1.27 -1.14 7.72
C VAL A 41 0.23 -2.22 7.49
N SER A 42 -0.13 -2.47 6.24
CA SER A 42 -1.02 -3.54 5.81
C SER A 42 -0.24 -4.60 5.06
N VAL A 43 -0.44 -5.87 5.45
CA VAL A 43 0.25 -7.04 4.88
C VAL A 43 -0.73 -8.05 4.25
N GLY A 44 -1.98 -7.64 4.03
CA GLY A 44 -3.06 -8.49 3.53
C GLY A 44 -4.27 -7.67 3.09
N ALA A 45 -5.23 -8.33 2.42
CA ALA A 45 -6.53 -7.77 2.07
C ALA A 45 -7.56 -8.10 3.15
#